data_AF-A0A7S4PJ32-F1
#
_entry.id   AF-A0A7S4PJ32-F1
#
_cell.length_a   1.000
_cell.length_b   1.000
_cell.length_c   1.000
_cell.angle_alpha   90.00
_cell.angle_beta   90.00
_cell.angle_gamma   90.00
#
_symmetry.space_group_name_H-M   'P 1'
#
loop_
_entity.id
_entity.type
_entity.pdbx_description
1 polymer ?
#
loop_
_entity_poly.entity_id
_entity_poly.type
_entity_poly.pdbx_seq_one_letter_code
_entity_poly.pdbx_strand_id
1 'polypeptide(L)'
;AKVILMNNTVGARLEEEAVSWSEWTTLLLLRYGMTPHYDNEAAQGYLYLDTPCPFVIVRPDSLIDEEEVTEYTLYDAPPRSIFDGLTTSRINVAAFMTRLAVEGSLSLS
;
A
#
# COMPACT_ATOMS: atom_id res chain seq x y z
N ALA A 1 -19.01 -8.23 3.86
CA ALA A 1 -17.61 -8.68 3.65
C ALA A 1 -16.77 -7.48 3.26
N LYS A 2 -15.53 -7.38 3.74
CA LYS A 2 -14.60 -6.30 3.38
C LYS A 2 -13.48 -6.89 2.52
N VAL A 3 -13.09 -6.17 1.47
CA VAL A 3 -11.91 -6.52 0.68
C VAL A 3 -10.68 -5.81 1.27
N ILE A 4 -9.60 -6.55 1.52
CA ILE A 4 -8.32 -5.97 1.94
C ILE A 4 -7.33 -6.22 0.82
N LEU A 5 -6.89 -5.15 0.16
CA LEU A 5 -5.88 -5.21 -0.91
C LEU A 5 -4.55 -4.76 -0.33
N MET A 6 -3.55 -5.64 -0.36
CA MET A 6 -2.16 -5.19 -0.20
C MET A 6 -1.68 -4.63 -1.53
N ASN A 7 -1.29 -3.36 -1.55
CA ASN A 7 -0.66 -2.73 -2.69
C ASN A 7 0.76 -2.28 -2.33
N ASN A 8 1.60 -1.94 -3.30
CA ASN A 8 2.90 -1.34 -3.03
C ASN A 8 2.76 0.14 -2.64
N THR A 9 3.80 0.72 -2.04
CA THR A 9 3.91 2.18 -1.77
C THR A 9 3.72 3.03 -3.03
N VAL A 10 3.86 2.41 -4.19
CA VAL A 10 3.97 3.01 -5.51
C VAL A 10 2.64 2.96 -6.31
N GLY A 11 1.58 2.42 -5.69
CA GLY A 11 0.26 2.24 -6.30
C GLY A 11 -0.48 3.55 -6.58
N ALA A 12 -1.79 3.46 -6.87
CA ALA A 12 -2.57 4.67 -7.16
C ALA A 12 -2.58 5.59 -5.93
N ARG A 13 -2.15 6.83 -6.16
CA ARG A 13 -1.91 7.84 -5.14
C ARG A 13 -3.18 8.65 -4.85
N LEU A 14 -3.29 9.15 -3.63
CA LEU A 14 -4.29 10.18 -3.30
C LEU A 14 -3.91 11.51 -3.99
N GLU A 15 -4.90 12.37 -4.26
CA GLU A 15 -4.67 13.66 -4.93
C GLU A 15 -3.70 14.58 -4.15
N GLU A 16 -3.58 14.37 -2.84
CA GLU A 16 -2.74 15.13 -1.92
C GLU A 16 -1.28 14.64 -1.87
N GLU A 17 -0.97 13.46 -2.43
CA GLU A 17 0.40 12.93 -2.49
C GLU A 17 1.21 13.67 -3.58
N ALA A 18 2.02 14.63 -3.17
CA ALA A 18 2.92 15.35 -4.07
C ALA A 18 3.97 14.40 -4.69
N VAL A 19 4.20 14.56 -5.99
CA VAL A 19 5.14 13.72 -6.76
C VAL A 19 6.18 14.60 -7.44
N SER A 20 7.45 14.29 -7.21
CA SER A 20 8.53 14.91 -7.95
C SER A 20 8.57 14.42 -9.40
N TRP A 21 9.13 15.21 -10.31
CA TRP A 21 9.20 14.83 -11.72
C TRP A 21 9.99 13.54 -11.96
N SER A 22 11.06 13.31 -11.19
CA SER A 22 11.85 12.07 -11.23
C SER A 22 11.01 10.87 -10.81
N GLU A 23 10.23 10.97 -9.72
CA GLU A 23 9.33 9.90 -9.31
C GLU A 23 8.31 9.58 -10.39
N TRP A 24 7.70 10.60 -10.98
CA TRP A 24 6.74 10.40 -12.07
C TRP A 24 7.36 9.62 -13.24
N THR A 25 8.59 9.95 -13.64
CA THR A 25 9.29 9.20 -14.69
C THR A 25 9.57 7.75 -14.29
N THR A 26 9.99 7.50 -13.04
CA THR A 26 10.19 6.14 -12.52
C THR A 26 8.89 5.35 -12.50
N LEU A 27 7.78 5.93 -12.03
CA LEU A 27 6.46 5.29 -12.07
C LEU A 27 6.05 4.86 -13.47
N LEU A 28 6.26 5.74 -14.46
CA LEU A 28 5.95 5.45 -15.86
C LEU A 28 6.74 4.22 -16.35
N LEU A 29 8.03 4.15 -16.02
CA LEU A 29 8.88 3.02 -16.38
C LEU A 29 8.43 1.73 -15.70
N LEU A 30 8.06 1.77 -14.41
CA LEU A 30 7.57 0.59 -13.69
C LEU A 30 6.24 0.10 -14.27
N ARG A 31 5.32 1.01 -14.61
CA ARG A 31 4.02 0.66 -15.19
C ARG A 31 4.13 -0.10 -16.52
N TYR A 32 5.06 0.28 -17.37
CA TYR A 32 5.27 -0.39 -18.66
C TYR A 32 6.30 -1.53 -18.61
N GLY A 33 7.25 -1.47 -17.68
CA GLY A 33 8.33 -2.44 -17.56
C GLY A 33 8.03 -3.63 -16.65
N MET A 34 7.09 -3.48 -15.71
CA MET A 34 6.77 -4.51 -14.73
C MET A 34 5.26 -4.75 -14.69
N THR A 35 4.82 -5.84 -15.32
CA THR A 35 3.40 -6.25 -15.31
C THR A 35 2.78 -6.30 -13.91
N PRO A 36 3.48 -6.77 -12.84
CA PRO A 36 2.87 -6.78 -11.50
C PRO A 36 2.52 -5.39 -10.97
N HIS A 37 3.21 -4.33 -11.42
CA HIS A 37 2.92 -2.97 -11.00
C HIS A 37 1.59 -2.48 -11.61
N TYR A 38 1.43 -2.70 -12.91
CA TYR A 38 0.20 -2.34 -13.62
C TYR A 38 -1.00 -3.11 -13.08
N ASP A 39 -0.85 -4.41 -12.83
CA ASP A 39 -1.94 -5.25 -12.30
C ASP A 39 -2.41 -4.75 -10.92
N ASN A 40 -1.47 -4.35 -10.06
CA ASN A 40 -1.78 -3.80 -8.74
C ASN A 40 -2.51 -2.44 -8.83
N GLU A 41 -2.08 -1.55 -9.72
CA GLU A 41 -2.75 -0.27 -9.96
C GLU A 41 -4.17 -0.48 -10.53
N ALA A 42 -4.34 -1.43 -11.45
CA ALA A 42 -5.64 -1.78 -12.02
C ALA A 42 -6.58 -2.38 -10.97
N ALA A 43 -6.07 -3.26 -10.09
CA ALA A 43 -6.85 -3.82 -8.98
C ALA A 43 -7.35 -2.74 -8.02
N GLN A 44 -6.48 -1.78 -7.66
CA GLN A 44 -6.87 -0.62 -6.88
C GLN A 44 -7.90 0.25 -7.60
N GLY A 45 -7.71 0.52 -8.90
CA GLY A 45 -8.66 1.28 -9.72
C GLY A 45 -10.05 0.63 -9.76
N TYR A 46 -10.11 -0.68 -9.92
CA TYR A 46 -11.36 -1.45 -9.87
C TYR A 46 -12.05 -1.30 -8.50
N LEU A 47 -11.30 -1.32 -7.40
CA LEU A 47 -11.88 -1.08 -6.08
C LEU A 47 -12.48 0.33 -5.95
N TYR A 48 -11.87 1.37 -6.52
CA TYR A 48 -12.46 2.71 -6.43
C TYR A 48 -13.69 2.91 -7.31
N LEU A 49 -13.70 2.32 -8.50
CA LEU A 49 -14.71 2.64 -9.52
C LEU A 49 -15.89 1.65 -9.54
N ASP A 50 -15.62 0.37 -9.32
CA ASP A 50 -16.54 -0.69 -9.74
C ASP A 50 -16.91 -1.69 -8.62
N THR A 51 -16.25 -1.64 -7.45
CA THR A 51 -16.55 -2.61 -6.38
C THR A 51 -17.76 -2.18 -5.55
N PRO A 52 -18.75 -3.07 -5.33
CA PRO A 52 -19.88 -2.78 -4.45
C PRO A 52 -19.57 -3.02 -2.96
N CYS A 53 -18.37 -3.51 -2.63
CA CYS A 53 -17.97 -3.90 -1.28
C CYS A 53 -17.13 -2.81 -0.61
N PRO A 54 -17.23 -2.63 0.73
CA PRO A 54 -16.26 -1.81 1.44
C PRO A 54 -14.87 -2.43 1.29
N PHE A 55 -13.86 -1.58 1.07
CA PHE A 55 -12.49 -2.03 0.88
C PHE A 55 -11.51 -1.18 1.69
N VAL A 56 -10.33 -1.75 1.93
CA VAL A 56 -9.18 -1.06 2.50
C VAL A 56 -7.94 -1.43 1.70
N ILE A 57 -7.10 -0.43 1.42
CA ILE A 57 -5.84 -0.59 0.71
C ILE A 57 -4.71 -0.44 1.73
N VAL A 58 -3.89 -1.47 1.86
CA VAL A 58 -2.73 -1.51 2.75
C VAL A 58 -1.49 -1.35 1.89
N ARG A 59 -0.72 -0.28 2.11
CA ARG A 59 0.51 0.03 1.36
C ARG A 59 1.73 -0.10 2.26
N PRO A 60 2.24 -1.32 2.52
CA PRO A 60 3.49 -1.44 3.25
C PRO A 60 4.63 -0.81 2.46
N ASP A 61 5.59 -0.28 3.22
CA ASP A 61 6.87 0.15 2.71
C ASP A 61 7.77 -1.04 2.33
N SER A 62 9.06 -0.78 2.05
CA SER A 62 10.00 -1.81 1.62
C SER A 62 10.00 -3.00 2.58
N LEU A 63 9.64 -4.16 2.06
CA LEU A 63 9.44 -5.36 2.87
C LEU A 63 10.78 -5.98 3.27
N ILE A 64 10.97 -6.14 4.58
CA ILE A 64 12.08 -6.88 5.18
C ILE A 64 11.55 -8.13 5.88
N ASP A 65 12.43 -9.12 6.06
CA ASP A 65 12.12 -10.32 6.82
C ASP A 65 12.55 -10.12 8.28
N GLU A 66 11.65 -10.39 9.21
CA GLU A 66 11.87 -10.37 10.66
C GLU A 66 11.11 -11.55 11.28
N GLU A 67 11.55 -12.03 12.44
CA GLU A 67 10.99 -13.23 13.07
C GLU A 67 9.80 -12.94 14.00
N GLU A 68 9.72 -11.73 14.54
CA GLU A 68 8.72 -11.36 15.55
C GLU A 68 7.92 -10.13 15.14
N VAL A 69 6.66 -10.08 15.58
CA VAL A 69 5.82 -8.89 15.44
C VAL A 69 6.33 -7.83 16.42
N THR A 70 6.64 -6.65 15.90
CA THR A 70 7.10 -5.49 16.66
C THR A 70 6.09 -4.35 16.58
N GLU A 71 6.33 -3.29 17.34
CA GLU A 71 5.54 -2.07 17.20
C GLU A 71 5.69 -1.48 15.78
N TYR A 72 4.57 -0.99 15.23
CA TYR A 72 4.51 -0.35 13.92
C TYR A 72 3.59 0.87 13.98
N THR A 73 3.87 1.84 13.13
CA THR A 73 3.06 3.06 12.99
C THR A 73 2.22 2.98 11.73
N LEU A 74 1.01 3.54 11.77
CA LEU A 74 0.13 3.64 10.61
C LEU A 74 0.12 5.08 10.10
N TYR A 75 0.10 5.23 8.78
CA TYR A 75 -0.01 6.50 8.09
C TYR A 75 -1.15 6.42 7.06
N ASP A 76 -1.91 7.50 6.90
CA ASP A 76 -3.00 7.59 5.91
C ASP A 76 -2.51 7.53 4.46
N ALA A 77 -1.30 8.06 4.23
CA ALA A 77 -0.60 8.05 2.96
C ALA A 77 0.89 7.79 3.21
N PRO A 78 1.65 7.29 2.21
CA PRO A 78 3.08 7.11 2.36
C PRO A 78 3.76 8.40 2.84
N PRO A 79 4.51 8.36 3.95
CA PRO A 79 5.11 9.56 4.53
C PRO A 79 6.39 10.01 3.80
N ARG A 80 6.86 9.23 2.82
CA ARG A 80 8.12 9.44 2.09
C ARG A 80 7.95 9.13 0.61
N SER A 81 8.93 9.55 -0.18
CA SER A 81 8.99 9.31 -1.62
C SER A 81 9.34 7.85 -1.92
N ILE A 82 9.23 7.45 -3.19
CA ILE A 82 9.64 6.08 -3.60
C ILE A 82 11.17 5.86 -3.53
N PHE A 83 11.96 6.94 -3.42
CA PHE A 83 13.42 6.88 -3.39
C PHE A 83 14.00 6.84 -1.98
N ASP A 84 13.24 7.28 -0.97
CA ASP A 84 13.66 7.33 0.44
C ASP A 84 12.67 6.63 1.38
N GLY A 85 11.91 5.68 0.82
CA GLY A 85 10.90 4.89 1.52
C GLY A 85 11.41 4.26 2.82
N LEU A 86 10.46 3.96 3.72
CA LEU A 86 10.75 3.26 4.96
C LEU A 86 10.95 1.76 4.71
N THR A 87 11.15 1.01 5.79
CA THR A 87 11.07 -0.45 5.80
C THR A 87 9.92 -0.89 6.69
N THR A 88 9.34 -2.05 6.37
CA THR A 88 8.31 -2.69 7.18
C THR A 88 8.52 -4.21 7.12
N SER A 89 8.39 -4.90 8.25
CA SER A 89 8.55 -6.35 8.25
C SER A 89 7.33 -7.06 7.67
N ARG A 90 7.55 -8.13 6.90
CA ARG A 90 6.44 -8.95 6.34
C ARG A 90 5.52 -9.48 7.44
N ILE A 91 6.08 -9.84 8.59
CA ILE A 91 5.32 -10.35 9.73
C ILE A 91 4.42 -9.26 10.33
N ASN A 92 4.86 -8.00 10.39
CA ASN A 92 4.01 -6.87 10.82
C ASN A 92 2.88 -6.61 9.82
N VAL A 93 3.14 -6.68 8.51
CA VAL A 93 2.09 -6.53 7.49
C VAL A 93 1.03 -7.63 7.63
N ALA A 94 1.46 -8.88 7.77
CA ALA A 94 0.55 -10.01 7.95
C ALA A 94 -0.28 -9.87 9.25
N ALA A 95 0.36 -9.47 10.35
CA ALA A 95 -0.32 -9.22 11.62
C ALA A 95 -1.37 -8.10 11.49
N PHE A 96 -1.01 -6.98 10.86
CA PHE A 96 -1.92 -5.87 10.63
C PHE A 96 -3.12 -6.26 9.75
N MET A 97 -2.87 -6.89 8.59
CA MET A 97 -3.96 -7.32 7.69
C MET A 97 -4.89 -8.34 8.35
N THR A 98 -4.34 -9.24 9.18
CA THR A 98 -5.13 -10.21 9.94
C THR A 98 -6.03 -9.50 10.96
N ARG A 99 -5.48 -8.56 11.72
CA ARG A 99 -6.27 -7.74 12.66
C ARG A 99 -7.36 -6.95 11.94
N LEU A 100 -7.04 -6.33 10.81
CA LEU A 100 -8.00 -5.58 10.00
C LEU A 100 -9.15 -6.46 9.49
N ALA A 101 -8.88 -7.72 9.14
CA ALA A 101 -9.89 -8.67 8.69
C ALA A 101 -10.86 -9.09 9.81
N VAL A 102 -10.36 -9.17 11.05
CA VAL A 102 -11.14 -9.62 12.23
C VAL A 102 -11.88 -8.46 12.89
N GLU A 103 -11.21 -7.32 13.09
CA GLU A 103 -11.70 -6.20 13.90
C GLU A 103 -12.54 -5.20 13.09
N GLY A 104 -12.51 -5.24 11.76
CA GLY A 104 -13.37 -4.44 10.89
C GLY A 104 -13.01 -2.95 10.77
N SER A 105 -12.25 -2.36 11.70
CA SER A 105 -11.61 -1.03 11.56
C SER A 105 -10.55 -0.84 12.65
N LEU A 106 -9.41 -0.25 12.30
CA LEU A 106 -8.33 0.09 13.23
C LEU A 106 -8.18 1.62 13.28
N SER A 107 -8.04 2.19 14.48
CA SER A 107 -7.76 3.62 14.67
C SER A 107 -6.27 3.91 14.42
N LEU A 108 -5.99 5.03 13.75
CA LEU A 108 -4.63 5.56 13.62
C LEU A 108 -4.14 6.04 14.99
N SER A 109 -2.89 5.73 15.33
CA SER A 109 -2.21 6.18 16.54
C SER A 109 -1.68 7.60 16.39
#